data_AF-A0A9E5PN71-F1
#
_entry.id   AF-A0A9E5PN71-F1
#
_cell.length_a   1.000
_cell.length_b   1.000
_cell.length_c   1.000
_cell.angle_alpha   90.00
_cell.angle_beta   90.00
_cell.angle_gamma   90.00
#
_symmetry.space_group_name_H-M   'P 1'
#
loop_
_entity.id
_entity.type
_entity.pdbx_description
1 polymer ?
#
loop_
_entity_poly.entity_id
_entity_poly.type
_entity_poly.pdbx_seq_one_letter_code
_entity_poly.pdbx_strand_id
1 'polypeptide(L)'
;MSAKGYPATRIAMVLRDAARHGIEPAAERHGVSLASVYAWQRRFGPLAPEAIERLKALEAENRRLHNRVAALELEQARLRQALRPGHDANTLSTDGPGPAGPR
;
A
#
# COMPACT_ATOMS: atom_id res chain seq x y z
N MET A 1 39.72 14.89 -3.76
CA MET A 1 39.20 14.78 -2.37
C MET A 1 37.82 14.12 -2.46
N SER A 2 37.66 12.90 -1.95
CA SER A 2 36.38 12.19 -2.05
C SER A 2 35.38 12.84 -1.09
N ALA A 3 34.43 13.60 -1.62
CA ALA A 3 33.39 14.23 -0.80
C ALA A 3 32.56 13.12 -0.16
N LYS A 4 32.72 12.93 1.15
CA LYS A 4 32.07 11.87 1.90
C LYS A 4 30.57 12.19 2.00
N GLY A 5 29.80 11.75 1.01
CA GLY A 5 28.36 11.86 0.98
C GLY A 5 27.73 10.92 2.01
N TYR A 6 26.79 11.42 2.80
CA TYR A 6 26.00 10.57 3.69
C TYR A 6 24.88 9.90 2.87
N PRO A 7 24.58 8.61 3.10
CA PRO A 7 23.46 7.96 2.43
C PRO A 7 22.14 8.61 2.85
N ALA A 8 21.19 8.70 1.92
CA ALA A 8 19.91 9.39 2.14
C ALA A 8 19.16 8.87 3.38
N THR A 9 19.19 7.56 3.63
CA THR A 9 18.60 6.94 4.82
C THR A 9 19.20 7.49 6.12
N ARG A 10 20.52 7.71 6.17
CA ARG A 10 21.19 8.26 7.36
C ARG A 10 20.80 9.72 7.57
N ILE A 11 20.74 10.52 6.51
CA ILE A 11 20.29 11.92 6.57
C ILE A 11 18.84 11.99 7.10
N ALA A 12 17.95 11.14 6.60
CA ALA A 12 16.55 11.10 7.04
C ALA A 12 16.41 10.68 8.52
N MET A 13 17.21 9.72 8.99
CA MET A 13 17.23 9.32 10.40
C MET A 13 17.67 10.47 11.31
N VAL A 14 18.75 11.18 10.96
CA VAL A 14 19.23 12.33 11.74
C VAL A 14 18.20 13.46 11.76
N LEU A 15 17.58 13.79 10.62
CA LEU A 15 16.58 14.85 10.55
C LEU A 15 15.31 14.52 11.36
N ARG A 16 14.89 13.25 11.38
CA ARG A 16 13.76 12.79 12.20
C ARG A 16 14.08 12.90 13.70
N ASP A 17 15.29 12.54 14.09
CA ASP A 17 15.74 12.66 15.49
C ASP A 17 15.83 14.13 15.90
N ALA A 18 16.36 14.98 15.03
CA ALA A 18 16.44 16.43 15.23
C ALA A 18 15.06 17.08 15.37
N ALA A 19 14.06 16.63 14.61
CA ALA A 19 12.69 17.12 14.72
C ALA A 19 12.00 16.73 16.05
N ARG A 20 12.42 15.63 16.67
CA ARG A 20 11.83 15.12 17.92
C ARG A 20 12.55 15.62 19.18
N HIS A 21 13.88 15.73 19.13
CA HIS A 21 14.72 15.97 20.29
C HIS A 21 15.59 17.23 20.19
N GLY A 22 15.54 17.95 19.07
CA GLY A 22 16.38 19.11 18.81
C GLY A 22 17.64 18.78 18.00
N ILE A 23 18.19 19.79 17.33
CA ILE A 23 19.31 19.64 16.40
C ILE A 23 20.61 19.25 17.12
N GLU A 24 20.87 19.82 18.29
CA GLU A 24 22.09 19.57 19.06
C GLU A 24 22.18 18.13 19.59
N PRO A 25 21.15 17.59 20.28
CA PRO A 25 21.17 16.20 20.73
C PRO A 25 21.25 15.20 19.56
N ALA A 26 20.61 15.51 18.43
CA ALA A 26 20.65 14.65 17.25
C ALA A 26 22.03 14.65 16.58
N ALA A 27 22.70 15.79 16.52
CA ALA A 27 24.05 15.88 15.97
C ALA A 27 25.04 15.03 16.79
N GLU A 28 24.96 15.13 18.13
CA GLU A 28 25.79 14.36 19.05
C GLU A 28 25.51 12.85 18.94
N ARG A 29 24.23 12.44 19.00
CA ARG A 29 23.84 11.02 18.95
C ARG A 29 24.27 10.31 17.66
N HIS A 30 24.23 11.01 16.53
CA HIS A 30 24.53 10.43 15.21
C HIS A 30 25.98 10.67 14.74
N GLY A 31 26.79 11.35 15.56
CA GLY A 31 28.18 11.67 15.25
C GLY A 31 28.33 12.53 14.00
N VAL A 32 27.45 13.52 13.82
CA VAL A 32 27.44 14.44 12.67
C VAL A 32 27.59 15.88 13.14
N SER A 33 28.18 16.74 12.32
CA SER A 33 28.31 18.15 12.69
C SER A 33 26.96 18.87 12.64
N LEU A 34 26.75 19.83 13.55
CA LEU A 34 25.58 20.71 13.55
C LEU A 34 25.37 21.36 12.17
N ALA A 35 26.46 21.84 11.55
CA ALA A 35 26.44 22.42 10.21
C ALA A 35 25.85 21.47 9.15
N SER A 36 26.13 20.16 9.26
CA SER A 36 25.54 19.15 8.36
C SER A 36 24.03 19.01 8.59
N VAL A 37 23.59 18.98 9.85
CA VAL A 37 22.16 18.89 10.21
C VAL A 37 21.41 20.13 9.74
N TYR A 38 21.93 21.34 9.94
CA TYR A 38 21.34 22.57 9.43
C TYR A 38 21.30 22.61 7.89
N ALA A 39 22.35 22.17 7.22
CA ALA A 39 22.37 22.08 5.76
C ALA A 39 21.33 21.08 5.23
N TRP A 40 21.18 19.94 5.89
CA TRP A 40 20.14 18.95 5.58
C TRP A 40 18.74 19.47 5.92
N GLN A 41 18.57 20.23 7.00
CA GLN A 41 17.29 20.84 7.34
C GLN A 41 16.89 21.89 6.31
N ARG A 42 17.83 22.70 5.82
CA ARG A 42 17.56 23.64 4.72
C ARG A 42 17.21 22.94 3.40
N ARG A 43 17.85 21.79 3.14
CA ARG A 43 17.71 21.04 1.88
C ARG A 43 16.53 20.07 1.85
N PHE A 44 16.20 19.47 2.99
CA PHE A 44 15.25 18.36 3.15
C PHE A 44 14.31 18.52 4.35
N GLY A 45 14.56 19.48 5.24
CA GLY A 45 13.72 19.77 6.41
C GLY A 45 12.31 20.22 6.04
N PRO A 46 12.08 20.97 4.94
CA PRO A 46 10.76 21.01 4.34
C PRO A 46 10.60 19.77 3.46
N LEU A 47 10.17 18.65 4.06
CA LEU A 47 9.00 18.00 3.48
C LEU A 47 7.91 19.04 3.63
N ALA A 48 7.80 19.91 2.62
CA ALA A 48 6.95 21.10 2.65
C ALA A 48 5.60 20.75 3.28
N PRO A 49 4.97 21.59 4.13
CA PRO A 49 3.62 21.34 4.60
C PRO A 49 2.68 20.88 3.46
N GLU A 50 2.89 21.44 2.26
CA GLU A 50 2.25 21.07 1.00
C GLU A 50 2.53 19.62 0.57
N ALA A 51 3.73 19.09 0.77
CA ALA A 51 4.09 17.70 0.50
C ALA A 51 3.43 16.73 1.49
N ILE A 52 3.28 17.12 2.75
CA ILE A 52 2.56 16.33 3.76
C ILE A 52 1.06 16.33 3.45
N GLU A 53 0.47 17.48 3.13
CA GLU A 53 -0.94 17.57 2.73
C GLU A 53 -1.21 16.83 1.42
N ARG A 54 -0.29 16.92 0.44
CA ARG A 54 -0.37 16.12 -0.80
C ARG A 54 -0.28 14.62 -0.51
N LEU A 55 0.57 14.20 0.43
CA LEU A 55 0.65 12.79 0.82
C LEU A 55 -0.67 12.32 1.46
N LYS A 56 -1.24 13.07 2.40
CA LYS A 56 -2.55 12.76 3.00
C LYS A 56 -3.66 12.68 1.96
N ALA A 57 -3.68 13.60 0.99
CA ALA A 57 -4.64 13.61 -0.09
C ALA A 57 -4.49 12.36 -0.99
N LEU A 58 -3.25 11.99 -1.33
CA LEU A 58 -2.97 10.78 -2.12
C LEU A 58 -3.33 9.49 -1.37
N GLU A 59 -3.09 9.43 -0.06
CA GLU A 59 -3.51 8.30 0.78
C GLU A 59 -5.04 8.19 0.86
N ALA A 60 -5.75 9.32 0.97
CA ALA A 60 -7.21 9.35 0.96
C ALA A 60 -7.77 8.85 -0.37
N GLU A 61 -7.20 9.31 -1.49
CA GLU A 61 -7.62 8.87 -2.81
C GLU A 61 -7.32 7.39 -3.04
N ASN A 62 -6.16 6.89 -2.59
CA ASN A 62 -5.84 5.47 -2.67
C ASN A 62 -6.88 4.61 -1.92
N ARG A 63 -7.26 5.00 -0.69
CA ARG A 63 -8.34 4.30 0.03
C ARG A 63 -9.66 4.31 -0.74
N ARG A 64 -10.01 5.46 -1.34
CA ARG A 64 -11.23 5.59 -2.13
C ARG A 64 -11.20 4.69 -3.37
N LEU A 65 -10.09 4.66 -4.08
CA LEU A 65 -9.87 3.80 -5.24
C LEU A 65 -9.94 2.32 -4.87
N HIS A 66 -9.28 1.92 -3.78
CA HIS A 66 -9.31 0.54 -3.29
C HIS A 66 -10.75 0.08 -2.99
N ASN A 67 -11.54 0.89 -2.29
CA ASN A 67 -12.94 0.59 -2.02
C ASN A 67 -13.77 0.45 -3.30
N ARG A 68 -13.50 1.31 -4.30
CA ARG A 68 -14.19 1.25 -5.58
C ARG A 68 -13.81 0.01 -6.39
N VAL A 69 -12.54 -0.38 -6.39
CA VAL A 69 -12.06 -1.62 -7.01
C VAL A 69 -12.74 -2.82 -6.37
N ALA A 70 -12.75 -2.92 -5.03
CA ALA A 70 -13.42 -4.02 -4.32
C ALA A 70 -14.92 -4.10 -4.65
N ALA A 71 -15.62 -2.96 -4.73
CA ALA A 71 -17.03 -2.92 -5.11
C ALA A 71 -17.26 -3.39 -6.54
N LEU A 72 -16.42 -2.96 -7.49
CA LEU A 72 -16.49 -3.39 -8.88
C LEU A 72 -16.16 -4.88 -9.04
N GLU A 73 -15.18 -5.40 -8.32
CA GLU A 73 -14.84 -6.83 -8.32
C GLU A 73 -16.01 -7.68 -7.81
N LEU A 74 -16.70 -7.22 -6.76
CA LEU A 74 -17.90 -7.87 -6.24
C LEU A 74 -19.04 -7.87 -7.28
N GLU A 75 -19.26 -6.76 -7.96
CA GLU A 75 -20.28 -6.65 -9.01
C GLU A 75 -19.94 -7.54 -10.21
N GLN A 76 -18.67 -7.56 -10.65
CA GLN A 76 -18.19 -8.47 -11.68
C GLN A 76 -18.39 -9.94 -11.29
N ALA A 77 -18.14 -10.30 -10.02
CA ALA A 77 -18.37 -11.66 -9.54
C ALA A 77 -19.86 -12.04 -9.61
N ARG A 78 -20.76 -11.14 -9.21
CA ARG A 78 -22.22 -11.34 -9.31
C ARG A 78 -22.67 -11.52 -10.75
N LEU A 79 -22.20 -10.66 -11.67
CA LEU A 79 -22.54 -10.76 -13.08
C LEU A 79 -22.00 -12.05 -13.71
N ARG A 80 -20.77 -12.44 -13.38
CA ARG A 80 -20.20 -13.72 -13.82
C ARG A 80 -20.99 -14.91 -13.27
N GLN A 81 -21.49 -14.84 -12.04
CA GLN A 81 -22.35 -15.87 -11.47
C GLN A 81 -23.71 -15.94 -12.18
N ALA A 82 -24.32 -14.80 -12.50
CA ALA A 82 -25.60 -14.75 -13.22
C ALA A 82 -25.47 -15.25 -14.67
N LEU A 83 -24.30 -15.06 -15.29
CA LEU A 83 -23.99 -15.54 -16.64
C LEU A 83 -23.49 -16.99 -16.67
N ARG A 84 -23.24 -17.62 -15.51
CA ARG A 84 -22.95 -19.05 -15.46
C ARG A 84 -24.25 -19.80 -15.82
N PRO A 85 -24.27 -20.61 -16.89
CA PRO A 85 -25.41 -21.46 -17.20
C PRO A 85 -25.72 -22.34 -15.98
N GLY A 86 -27.00 -22.46 -15.61
CA GLY A 86 -27.43 -23.27 -14.48
C GLY A 86 -26.94 -24.71 -14.62
N HIS A 87 -25.99 -25.11 -13.78
CA HIS A 87 -25.55 -26.49 -13.63
C HIS A 87 -26.54 -27.29 -12.76
N ASP A 88 -27.62 -26.68 -12.29
CA ASP A 88 -28.37 -27.20 -11.15
C ASP A 88 -29.68 -27.90 -11.56
N ALA A 89 -29.97 -28.03 -12.87
CA ALA A 89 -31.24 -28.58 -13.37
C ALA A 89 -31.12 -29.90 -14.16
N ASN A 90 -29.92 -30.50 -14.30
CA ASN A 90 -29.76 -31.72 -15.10
C ASN A 90 -28.76 -32.74 -14.53
N THR A 91 -28.81 -33.01 -13.23
CA THR A 91 -28.41 -34.33 -12.72
C THR A 91 -29.67 -35.18 -12.68
N LEU A 92 -29.79 -36.02 -13.70
CA LEU A 92 -30.94 -36.81 -14.07
C LEU A 92 -31.57 -37.53 -12.87
N SER A 93 -32.87 -37.31 -12.75
CA SER A 93 -33.81 -38.33 -12.35
C SER A 93 -33.54 -39.60 -13.19
N THR A 94 -32.90 -40.60 -12.58
CA THR A 94 -32.92 -41.98 -13.05
C THR A 94 -33.73 -42.80 -12.05
N ASP A 95 -34.97 -42.40 -11.79
CA ASP A 95 -35.97 -43.37 -11.37
C ASP A 95 -36.35 -44.20 -12.61
N GLY A 96 -36.21 -45.53 -12.49
CA GLY A 96 -36.33 -46.51 -13.58
C GLY A 96 -37.71 -46.61 -14.23
N PRO A 97 -37.92 -47.55 -15.17
CA PRO A 97 -37.94 -48.97 -14.78
C PRO A 97 -37.25 -49.91 -15.79
N GLY A 98 -36.87 -51.10 -15.32
CA GLY A 98 -36.24 -52.14 -16.14
C GLY A 98 -37.13 -52.68 -17.28
N PRO A 99 -36.57 -53.55 -18.13
CA PRO A 99 -37.19 -54.87 -18.20
C PRO A 99 -36.19 -56.00 -18.07
N ALA A 100 -36.65 -57.04 -17.38
CA ALA A 100 -36.07 -58.36 -17.31
C ALA A 100 -35.83 -58.97 -18.70
N GLY A 101 -34.79 -59.79 -18.84
CA GLY A 101 -34.61 -60.70 -19.98
C GLY A 101 -33.21 -61.31 -20.04
N PRO A 102 -33.04 -62.55 -20.55
CA PRO A 102 -32.48 -63.61 -19.71
C PRO A 102 -31.21 -64.31 -20.25
N ARG A 103 -30.67 -65.13 -19.35
CA ARG A 103 -29.71 -66.26 -19.46
C ARG A 103 -28.26 -65.99 -19.08
#